data_AF-A0A6H1Z9Y2-F1
#
_entry.id   AF-A0A6H1Z9Y2-F1
#
_cell.length_a   1.000
_cell.length_b   1.000
_cell.length_c   1.000
_cell.angle_alpha   90.00
_cell.angle_beta   90.00
_cell.angle_gamma   90.00
#
_symmetry.space_group_name_H-M   'P 1'
#
loop_
_entity.id
_entity.type
_entity.pdbx_description
1 polymer ?
#
loop_
_entity_poly.entity_id
_entity_poly.type
_entity_poly.pdbx_seq_one_letter_code
_entity_poly.pdbx_strand_id
1 'polypeptide(L)' 'MKSLTDFIKQHNITITEFARQNGLAQPTIWRIAKGKVTPSPRIAKAIEKATRGEVSAVHLVGLD' A
#
# COMPACT_ATOMS: atom_id res chain seq x y z
N MET A 1 6.54 5.91 10.40
CA MET A 1 6.43 5.18 9.12
C MET A 1 5.42 5.92 8.24
N LYS A 2 5.53 5.88 6.90
CA LYS A 2 4.56 6.57 6.04
C LYS A 2 3.35 5.68 5.79
N SER A 3 2.16 6.27 5.72
CA SER A 3 0.99 5.55 5.24
C SER A 3 1.09 5.33 3.73
N LEU A 4 0.36 4.34 3.20
CA LEU A 4 0.25 4.13 1.76
C LEU A 4 -0.31 5.38 1.04
N THR A 5 -1.22 6.10 1.68
CA THR A 5 -1.76 7.35 1.13
C THR A 5 -0.69 8.43 1.01
N ASP A 6 0.18 8.57 2.00
CA ASP A 6 1.26 9.58 1.99
C ASP A 6 2.31 9.25 0.94
N PHE A 7 2.69 7.97 0.80
CA PHE A 7 3.58 7.52 -0.26
C PHE A 7 3.03 7.89 -1.64
N ILE A 8 1.77 7.57 -1.92
CA ILE A 8 1.14 7.82 -3.22
C ILE A 8 1.11 9.33 -3.53
N LYS A 9 0.78 10.17 -2.54
CA LYS A 9 0.78 11.63 -2.69
C LYS A 9 2.20 12.19 -2.92
N GLN A 10 3.17 11.75 -2.12
CA GLN A 10 4.54 12.26 -2.19
C GLN A 10 5.22 11.93 -3.52
N HIS A 11 4.95 10.74 -4.06
CA HIS A 11 5.52 10.29 -5.33
C HIS A 11 4.69 10.72 -6.55
N ASN A 12 3.63 11.51 -6.35
CA ASN A 12 2.73 12.01 -7.39
C ASN A 12 2.20 10.90 -8.34
N ILE A 13 1.95 9.71 -7.80
CA ILE A 13 1.39 8.58 -8.54
C ILE A 13 -0.10 8.45 -8.21
N THR A 14 -0.87 7.88 -9.14
CA THR A 14 -2.28 7.57 -8.87
C THR A 14 -2.40 6.19 -8.22
N ILE A 15 -3.49 5.97 -7.47
CA ILE A 15 -3.81 4.64 -6.92
C ILE A 15 -3.91 3.59 -8.04
N THR A 16 -4.49 3.97 -9.17
CA THR A 16 -4.63 3.10 -10.35
C THR A 16 -3.27 2.70 -10.90
N GLU A 17 -2.36 3.66 -11.05
CA GLU A 17 -1.01 3.39 -11.55
C GLU A 17 -0.21 2.51 -10.58
N PHE A 18 -0.26 2.82 -9.28
CA PHE A 18 0.36 1.98 -8.25
C PHE A 18 -0.18 0.55 -8.27
N ALA A 19 -1.49 0.38 -8.38
CA ALA A 19 -2.13 -0.93 -8.44
C ALA A 19 -1.67 -1.72 -9.68
N ARG A 20 -1.63 -1.07 -10.84
CA ARG A 20 -1.17 -1.65 -12.11
C ARG A 20 0.28 -2.10 -12.05
N GLN A 21 1.18 -1.26 -11.52
CA GLN A 21 2.60 -1.58 -11.40
C GLN A 21 2.88 -2.78 -10.50
N ASN A 22 2.00 -3.04 -9.54
CA ASN A 22 2.17 -4.10 -8.54
C ASN A 22 1.29 -5.33 -8.77
N GLY A 23 0.54 -5.37 -9.89
CA GLY A 23 -0.38 -6.47 -10.19
C GLY A 23 -1.51 -6.62 -9.16
N LEU A 24 -1.91 -5.53 -8.51
CA LEU A 24 -2.97 -5.50 -7.51
C LEU A 24 -4.22 -4.82 -8.09
N ALA A 25 -5.39 -5.20 -7.59
CA ALA A 25 -6.63 -4.55 -7.99
C ALA A 25 -6.71 -3.14 -7.39
N GLN A 26 -7.03 -2.15 -8.22
CA GLN A 26 -7.17 -0.74 -7.82
C GLN A 26 -8.14 -0.53 -6.63
N PRO A 27 -9.31 -1.20 -6.57
CA PRO A 27 -10.20 -1.10 -5.41
C PRO A 27 -9.58 -1.63 -4.11
N THR A 28 -8.73 -2.66 -4.20
CA THR A 28 -8.02 -3.23 -3.05
C THR A 28 -7.03 -2.23 -2.46
N ILE A 29 -6.21 -1.60 -3.31
CA ILE A 29 -5.27 -0.54 -2.87
C ILE A 29 -6.02 0.63 -2.26
N TRP A 30 -7.13 1.07 -2.86
CA TRP A 30 -7.95 2.15 -2.33
C TRP A 30 -8.48 1.85 -0.92
N ARG A 31 -9.01 0.64 -0.69
CA ARG A 31 -9.50 0.22 0.64
C ARG A 31 -8.38 0.18 1.67
N ILE A 32 -7.21 -0.33 1.31
CA ILE A 32 -6.03 -0.38 2.20
C ILE A 32 -5.57 1.05 2.53
N ALA A 33 -5.42 1.91 1.53
CA ALA A 33 -4.98 3.30 1.71
C ALA A 33 -5.91 4.12 2.61
N LYS A 34 -7.22 3.82 2.58
CA LYS A 34 -8.25 4.43 3.44
C LYS A 34 -8.43 3.73 4.80
N GLY A 35 -7.63 2.72 5.12
CA GLY A 35 -7.75 1.94 6.36
C GLY A 35 -9.07 1.17 6.48
N LYS A 36 -9.76 0.91 5.36
CA LYS A 36 -11.05 0.20 5.32
C LYS A 36 -10.89 -1.32 5.38
N VAL A 37 -9.70 -1.82 5.07
CA VAL A 37 -9.38 -3.25 5.13
C VAL A 37 -7.93 -3.43 5.53
N THR A 38 -7.67 -4.40 6.39
CA THR A 38 -6.32 -4.87 6.69
C THR A 38 -5.88 -5.83 5.57
N PRO A 39 -4.79 -5.55 4.84
CA PRO A 39 -4.28 -6.47 3.83
C PRO A 39 -3.78 -7.77 4.46
N SER A 40 -3.82 -8.86 3.70
CA SER A 40 -3.13 -10.09 4.11
C SER A 40 -1.60 -9.86 4.12
N PRO A 41 -0.83 -10.65 4.89
CA PRO A 41 0.64 -10.52 4.93
C PRO A 41 1.30 -10.57 3.55
N ARG A 42 0.74 -11.36 2.62
CA ARG A 42 1.20 -11.43 1.23
C ARG A 42 1.05 -10.09 0.50
N ILE A 43 -0.11 -9.44 0.63
CA ILE A 43 -0.38 -8.13 -0.01
C ILE A 43 0.45 -7.05 0.68
N ALA A 44 0.54 -7.07 2.00
CA ALA A 44 1.36 -6.13 2.78
C ALA A 44 2.83 -6.17 2.34
N LYS A 45 3.42 -7.38 2.19
CA LYS A 45 4.78 -7.54 1.64
C LYS A 45 4.92 -7.08 0.19
N ALA A 46 3.90 -7.28 -0.64
CA ALA A 46 3.93 -6.79 -2.01
C ALA A 46 3.99 -5.25 -2.05
N ILE A 47 3.19 -4.58 -1.21
CA ILE A 47 3.19 -3.12 -1.06
C ILE A 47 4.52 -2.63 -0.47
N GLU A 48 5.06 -3.29 0.54
CA GLU A 48 6.36 -2.95 1.11
C GLU A 48 7.49 -3.04 0.06
N LYS A 49 7.51 -4.12 -0.72
CA LYS A 49 8.47 -4.27 -1.83
C LYS A 49 8.29 -3.18 -2.89
N ALA A 50 7.04 -2.88 -3.26
CA ALA A 50 6.70 -1.83 -4.23
C ALA A 50 7.19 -0.45 -3.83
N THR A 51 7.08 -0.16 -2.53
CA THR A 51 7.44 1.13 -1.92
C THR A 51 8.90 1.15 -1.44
N ARG A 52 9.68 0.11 -1.73
CA ARG A 52 11.07 -0.05 -1.28
C ARG A 52 11.23 0.12 0.23
N GLY A 53 10.23 -0.33 1.00
CA GLY A 53 10.22 -0.26 2.46
C GLY A 53 9.74 1.07 3.05
N GLU A 54 9.36 2.07 2.24
CA GLU A 54 8.82 3.33 2.77
C GLU A 54 7.48 3.13 3.51
N VAL A 55 6.71 2.12 3.10
CA VAL A 55 5.49 1.65 3.76
C VAL A 55 5.75 0.22 4.22
N SER A 56 5.93 -0.03 5.52
CA SER A 56 6.24 -1.39 5.99
C SER A 56 5.01 -2.27 6.08
N ALA A 57 5.24 -3.56 5.85
CA ALA A 57 4.19 -4.56 5.90
C ALA A 57 3.60 -4.69 7.31
N VAL A 58 4.42 -4.53 8.37
CA VAL A 58 4.02 -4.64 9.78
C VAL A 58 3.00 -3.57 10.14
N HIS A 59 3.23 -2.34 9.68
CA HIS A 59 2.30 -1.23 9.89
C HIS A 59 0.99 -1.42 9.13
N LEU A 60 1.06 -1.93 7.91
CA LEU A 60 -0.15 -2.21 7.13
C LEU A 60 -1.02 -3.29 7.77
N VAL A 61 -0.44 -4.22 8.54
CA VAL A 61 -1.20 -5.24 9.26
C VAL A 61 -1.57 -4.86 10.70
N GLY A 62 -1.15 -3.68 11.17
CA GLY A 62 -1.48 -3.15 12.50
C GLY A 62 -0.77 -3.87 13.64
N LEU A 63 0.50 -4.23 13.44
CA LEU A 63 1.35 -4.94 14.42
C LEU A 63 2.46 -4.04 15.02
N ASP A 64 2.29 -2.73 14.89
CA ASP A 64 3.20 -1.65 15.31
C ASP A 64 2.76 -0.95 16.60
#